data_AF-A0A0B2RNU6-F1
#
_entry.id   AF-A0A0B2RNU6-F1
#
_cell.length_a   1.000
_cell.length_b   1.000
_cell.length_c   1.000
_cell.angle_alpha   90.00
_cell.angle_beta   90.00
_cell.angle_gamma   90.00
#
_symmetry.space_group_name_H-M   'P 1'
#
loop_
_entity.id
_entity.type
_entity.pdbx_description
1 polymer ?
#
loop_
_entity_poly.entity_id
_entity_poly.type
_entity_poly.pdbx_seq_one_letter_code
_entity_poly.pdbx_strand_id
1 'polypeptide(L)'
;MALTKNITLKSLDGEAFEVEEAVAVKSQMIKHMIEDNCADNRVPLPNATNKILAEVIKYCKKHVDANCIDEKPSEDELTAWEADFVKVD
;
A
#
# COMPACT_ATOMS: atom_id res chain seq x y z
N MET A 1 8.53 -19.32 9.64
CA MET A 1 9.22 -18.44 8.68
C MET A 1 8.15 -17.87 7.77
N ALA A 2 7.72 -16.63 7.98
CA ALA A 2 6.77 -16.01 7.08
C ALA A 2 7.51 -15.72 5.76
N LEU A 3 7.09 -16.35 4.65
CA LEU A 3 7.48 -15.86 3.34
C LEU A 3 6.79 -14.51 3.14
N THR A 4 7.47 -13.41 3.42
CA THR A 4 7.05 -12.08 2.96
C THR A 4 7.19 -12.09 1.45
N LYS A 5 6.07 -12.24 0.74
CA LYS A 5 6.04 -12.05 -0.70
C LYS A 5 6.13 -10.55 -0.97
N ASN A 6 7.01 -10.15 -1.88
CA ASN A 6 7.16 -8.77 -2.28
C ASN A 6 6.48 -8.58 -3.63
N ILE A 7 5.89 -7.41 -3.83
CA ILE A 7 5.11 -7.04 -5.00
C ILE A 7 5.66 -5.72 -5.52
N THR A 8 5.83 -5.66 -6.84
CA THR A 8 6.36 -4.49 -7.52
C THR A 8 5.20 -3.66 -8.04
N LEU A 9 4.99 -2.48 -7.46
CA LEU A 9 4.00 -1.51 -7.94
C LEU A 9 4.67 -0.53 -8.90
N LYS A 10 4.18 -0.43 -10.13
CA LYS A 10 4.73 0.52 -11.11
C LYS A 10 3.84 1.74 -11.21
N SER A 11 4.36 2.90 -10.84
CA SER A 11 3.70 4.20 -11.00
C SER A 11 3.49 4.57 -12.47
N LEU A 12 2.60 5.55 -12.70
CA LEU A 12 2.35 6.17 -14.00
C LEU A 12 3.64 6.75 -14.61
N ASP A 13 4.54 7.31 -13.80
CA ASP A 13 5.83 7.85 -14.23
C ASP A 13 6.82 6.76 -14.68
N GLY A 14 6.46 5.49 -14.51
CA GLY A 14 7.29 4.35 -14.87
C GLY A 14 8.23 3.89 -13.76
N GLU A 15 8.23 4.55 -12.60
CA GLU A 15 9.00 4.14 -11.42
C GLU A 15 8.36 2.93 -10.74
N ALA A 16 9.19 1.99 -10.29
CA ALA A 16 8.78 0.75 -9.65
C ALA A 16 9.10 0.78 -8.15
N PHE A 17 8.11 0.41 -7.33
CA PHE A 17 8.20 0.36 -5.88
C PHE A 17 8.04 -1.08 -5.41
N GLU A 18 9.01 -1.58 -4.66
CA GLU A 18 8.90 -2.90 -4.03
C GLU A 18 8.25 -2.76 -2.65
N VAL A 19 7.15 -3.47 -2.45
CA VAL A 19 6.38 -3.45 -1.20
C VAL A 19 5.98 -4.85 -0.79
N GLU A 20 5.78 -5.06 0.51
CA GLU A 20 5.27 -6.34 1.00
C GLU A 20 3.85 -6.59 0.50
N GLU A 21 3.56 -7.84 0.15
CA GLU A 21 2.23 -8.29 -0.27
C GLU A 21 1.18 -7.90 0.76
N ALA A 22 1.46 -8.06 2.06
CA ALA A 22 0.55 -7.66 3.13
C ALA A 22 0.18 -6.16 3.10
N VAL A 23 1.13 -5.31 2.70
CA VAL A 23 0.91 -3.86 2.52
C VAL A 23 0.17 -3.59 1.22
N ALA A 24 0.55 -4.25 0.13
CA ALA A 24 -0.08 -4.13 -1.18
C ALA A 24 -1.56 -4.56 -1.17
N VAL A 25 -1.87 -5.70 -0.56
CA VAL A 25 -3.24 -6.25 -0.48
C VAL A 25 -4.17 -5.47 0.44
N LYS A 26 -3.63 -4.52 1.23
CA LYS A 26 -4.45 -3.54 1.97
C LYS A 26 -5.27 -2.68 1.01
N SER A 27 -4.72 -2.38 -0.16
CA SER A 27 -5.47 -1.78 -1.26
C SER A 27 -6.22 -2.86 -2.02
N GLN A 28 -7.56 -2.83 -1.98
CA GLN A 28 -8.39 -3.81 -2.68
C GLN A 28 -8.10 -3.80 -4.19
N MET A 29 -7.85 -2.64 -4.79
CA MET A 29 -7.50 -2.54 -6.20
C MET A 29 -6.23 -3.33 -6.55
N ILE A 30 -5.19 -3.18 -5.72
CA ILE A 30 -3.92 -3.89 -5.89
C ILE A 30 -4.11 -5.38 -5.63
N LYS A 31 -4.86 -5.75 -4.58
CA LYS A 31 -5.22 -7.14 -4.29
C LYS A 31 -5.85 -7.82 -5.50
N HIS A 32 -6.89 -7.21 -6.08
CA HIS A 32 -7.54 -7.73 -7.28
C HIS A 32 -6.57 -7.84 -8.46
N MET A 33 -5.68 -6.86 -8.64
CA MET A 33 -4.67 -6.93 -9.69
C MET A 33 -3.69 -8.09 -9.48
N ILE A 34 -3.28 -8.41 -8.25
CA ILE A 34 -2.36 -9.53 -7.96
C ILE A 34 -3.07 -10.87 -8.19
N GLU A 35 -4.32 -11.00 -7.73
CA GLU A 35 -5.13 -12.20 -7.92
C GLU A 35 -5.40 -12.49 -9.40
N ASP A 36 -5.60 -11.43 -10.21
CA ASP A 36 -5.82 -11.53 -11.65
C ASP A 36 -4.49 -11.73 -12.44
N ASN A 37 -3.39 -11.10 -12.02
CA ASN A 37 -2.08 -11.11 -12.68
C ASN A 37 -1.11 -12.16 -12.07
N CYS A 38 -1.64 -13.37 -11.85
CA CYS A 38 -1.10 -14.49 -11.05
C CYS A 38 0.39 -14.90 -11.27
N ALA A 39 1.09 -14.37 -12.27
CA ALA A 39 2.44 -14.80 -12.64
C ALA A 39 3.59 -13.83 -12.26
N ASP A 40 3.37 -12.51 -12.25
CA ASP A 40 4.50 -11.56 -12.28
C ASP A 40 4.63 -10.66 -11.05
N ASN A 41 3.68 -10.68 -10.10
CA ASN A 41 3.68 -9.78 -8.92
C ASN A 41 3.97 -8.30 -9.27
N ARG A 42 3.71 -7.90 -10.52
CA ARG A 42 3.95 -6.56 -11.06
C ARG A 42 2.61 -5.93 -11.34
N VAL A 43 2.27 -4.91 -10.57
CA VAL A 43 0.99 -4.21 -10.70
C VAL A 43 1.25 -2.82 -11.27
N PRO A 44 0.92 -2.56 -12.55
CA PRO A 44 0.98 -1.22 -13.11
C PRO A 44 -0.20 -0.38 -12.58
N LEU A 45 0.11 0.79 -12.03
CA LEU A 45 -0.83 1.77 -11.50
C LEU A 45 -0.81 3.03 -12.38
N PRO A 46 -1.58 3.05 -13.48
CA PRO A 46 -1.59 4.17 -14.42
C PRO A 46 -2.26 5.44 -13.86
N ASN A 47 -2.92 5.35 -12.70
CA ASN A 47 -3.59 6.50 -12.09
C ASN A 47 -2.82 7.08 -10.88
N ALA A 48 -1.66 6.52 -10.55
CA ALA A 48 -0.85 6.97 -9.42
C ALA A 48 0.54 7.39 -9.91
N THR A 49 0.89 8.65 -9.74
CA THR A 49 2.26 9.11 -9.94
C THR A 49 3.18 8.54 -8.86
N ASN A 50 4.49 8.60 -9.06
CA ASN A 50 5.51 8.23 -8.07
C ASN A 50 5.17 8.77 -6.68
N LYS A 51 4.94 10.08 -6.58
CA LYS A 51 4.68 10.77 -5.31
C LYS A 51 3.44 10.21 -4.61
N ILE A 52 2.34 10.04 -5.37
CA ILE A 52 1.09 9.50 -4.84
C ILE A 52 1.27 8.05 -4.42
N LEU A 53 1.98 7.25 -5.22
CA LEU A 53 2.23 5.85 -4.92
C LEU A 53 3.06 5.67 -3.65
N ALA A 54 4.11 6.48 -3.46
CA ALA A 54 4.91 6.47 -2.24
C ALA A 54 4.07 6.81 -1.00
N GLU A 55 3.19 7.81 -1.10
CA GLU A 55 2.24 8.18 -0.05
C GLU A 55 1.29 7.00 0.27
N VAL A 56 0.67 6.38 -0.75
CA VAL A 56 -0.24 5.23 -0.57
C VAL A 56 0.47 4.05 0.10
N ILE A 57 1.70 3.75 -0.30
CA ILE A 57 2.50 2.68 0.30
C ILE A 57 2.73 2.97 1.79
N LYS A 58 3.09 4.21 2.13
CA LYS A 58 3.30 4.66 3.51
C LYS A 58 2.01 4.51 4.34
N TYR A 59 0.86 4.88 3.76
CA TYR A 59 -0.46 4.68 4.36
C TYR A 59 -0.77 3.22 4.63
N CYS A 60 -0.64 2.37 3.61
CA CYS A 60 -0.91 0.95 3.75
C CYS A 60 0.00 0.32 4.81
N LYS A 61 1.27 0.70 4.86
CA LYS A 61 2.22 0.19 5.85
C LYS A 61 1.85 0.61 7.28
N LYS A 62 1.46 1.87 7.48
CA LYS A 62 0.98 2.37 8.78
C LYS A 62 -0.25 1.61 9.27
N HIS A 63 -1.20 1.31 8.38
CA HIS A 63 -2.40 0.55 8.72
C HIS A 63 -2.17 -0.94 8.94
N VAL A 64 -1.16 -1.54 8.30
CA VAL A 64 -0.76 -2.94 8.54
C VAL A 64 -0.07 -3.04 9.90
N ASP A 65 0.86 -2.14 10.18
CA ASP A 65 1.58 -2.03 11.45
C ASP A 65 0.59 -1.80 12.62
N ALA A 66 -0.33 -0.85 12.47
CA ALA A 66 -1.39 -0.60 13.44
C ALA A 66 -2.34 -1.79 13.68
N ASN A 67 -2.47 -2.70 12.71
CA ASN A 67 -3.24 -3.94 12.89
C ASN A 67 -2.42 -5.07 13.53
N CYS A 68 -1.09 -4.99 13.46
CA CYS A 68 -0.18 -6.05 13.87
C CYS A 68 0.32 -5.88 15.31
N ILE A 69 0.30 -4.66 15.84
CA ILE A 69 0.75 -4.36 17.20
C ILE A 69 -0.44 -4.47 18.18
N ASP A 70 -0.29 -5.30 19.21
CA ASP A 70 -1.25 -5.50 20.31
C ASP A 70 -1.54 -4.19 21.08
N GLU A 71 -0.59 -3.25 21.03
CA GLU A 71 -0.80 -1.82 21.32
C GLU A 71 -1.39 -1.11 20.11
N LYS A 72 -2.71 -1.25 19.96
CA LYS A 72 -3.52 -0.52 18.98
C LYS A 72 -3.20 0.99 19.11
N PRO A 73 -2.60 1.66 18.10
CA PRO A 73 -2.62 3.12 18.09
C PRO A 73 -4.08 3.56 18.16
N SER A 74 -4.40 4.53 19.00
CA SER A 74 -5.78 4.98 19.20
C SER A 74 -6.40 5.30 17.84
N GLU A 75 -7.63 4.83 17.62
CA GLU A 75 -8.37 5.08 16.37
C GLU A 75 -8.45 6.58 16.04
N ASP A 76 -8.40 7.44 17.06
CA ASP A 76 -8.27 8.89 16.95
C ASP A 76 -6.98 9.37 16.25
N GLU A 77 -5.81 8.78 16.56
CA GLU A 77 -4.53 9.14 15.92
C GLU A 77 -4.47 8.69 14.47
N LEU A 78 -5.00 7.49 14.18
CA LEU A 78 -5.19 7.01 12.82
C LEU A 78 -6.12 7.94 12.05
N THR A 79 -7.30 8.22 12.58
CA THR A 79 -8.30 9.09 11.92
C THR A 79 -7.76 10.49 11.63
N ALA A 80 -7.02 11.09 12.58
CA ALA A 80 -6.40 12.39 12.38
C ALA A 80 -5.34 12.37 11.26
N TRP A 81 -4.54 11.30 11.21
CA TRP A 81 -3.55 11.10 10.15
C TRP A 81 -4.21 10.83 8.78
N GLU A 82 -5.27 10.02 8.73
CA GLU A 82 -6.05 9.76 7.52
C GLU A 82 -6.70 11.03 6.97
N ALA A 83 -7.21 11.90 7.85
CA ALA A 83 -7.79 13.19 7.47
C ALA A 83 -6.77 14.18 6.90
N ASP A 84 -5.51 14.11 7.33
CA ASP A 84 -4.41 14.86 6.74
C ASP A 84 -3.95 14.24 5.42
N PHE A 85 -3.89 12.91 5.37
CA PHE A 85 -3.49 12.14 4.20
C PHE A 85 -4.48 12.25 3.02
N VAL A 86 -5.78 12.41 3.27
CA VAL A 86 -6.78 12.60 2.22
C VAL A 86 -6.79 14.03 1.64
N LYS A 87 -6.13 14.99 2.30
CA LYS A 87 -5.99 16.37 1.82
C LYS A 87 -4.86 16.56 0.80
N VAL A 88 -4.50 15.50 0.07
CA VAL A 88 -3.58 15.61 -1.06
C VAL A 88 -4.24 16.50 -2.12
N ASP A 89 -3.76 17.74 -2.21
CA ASP A 89 -4.01 18.72 -3.28
C ASP A 89 -3.09 18.44 -4.48
#